data_AF-A0AAU9TQS7-F1
#
_entry.id   AF-A0AAU9TQS7-F1
#
_cell.length_a   1.000
_cell.length_b   1.000
_cell.length_c   1.000
_cell.angle_alpha   90.00
_cell.angle_beta   90.00
_cell.angle_gamma   90.00
#
_symmetry.space_group_name_H-M   'P 1'
#
loop_
_entity.id
_entity.type
_entity.pdbx_description
1 polymer ?
#
loop_
_entity_poly.entity_id
_entity_poly.type
_entity_poly.pdbx_seq_one_letter_code
_entity_poly.pdbx_strand_id
1 'polypeptide(L)'
;MEASTTSEECSTRDLHKRDQKCVDAILELTKSSKNLKGTFRKAFNESAETIGEVLGVLYQWTTTDGIRHLQEDNDRLKSGNAQLRSEISELRQGVAEIRRELSSKSAPAPPPSSQKAVDDDAMVKKIMDGVGKMLNARFRELEASGRLLPETRTG
;
A
#
# COMPACT_ATOMS: atom_id res chain seq x y z
N MET A 1 32.32 26.60 -17.03
CA MET A 1 32.92 25.27 -16.81
C MET A 1 31.86 24.42 -16.16
N GLU A 2 30.99 23.82 -16.97
CA GLU A 2 30.03 22.83 -16.47
C GLU A 2 30.67 21.47 -16.66
N ALA A 3 30.86 20.76 -15.55
CA ALA A 3 31.39 19.41 -15.56
C ALA A 3 30.32 18.46 -16.10
N SER A 4 30.48 18.06 -17.36
CA SER A 4 29.76 16.94 -17.96
C SER A 4 30.00 15.68 -17.12
N THR A 5 29.03 15.33 -16.29
CA THR A 5 28.92 13.97 -15.76
C THR A 5 28.04 13.19 -16.73
N THR A 6 28.64 12.71 -17.81
CA THR A 6 28.08 11.61 -18.59
C THR A 6 28.09 10.39 -17.69
N SER A 7 27.00 10.19 -16.94
CA SER A 7 26.67 8.91 -16.34
C SER A 7 26.42 7.95 -17.50
N GLU A 8 27.48 7.31 -17.98
CA GLU A 8 27.39 6.19 -18.90
C GLU A 8 26.58 5.11 -18.17
N GLU A 9 25.34 4.89 -18.61
CA GLU A 9 24.52 3.77 -18.16
C GLU A 9 25.19 2.48 -18.65
N CYS A 10 26.15 1.99 -17.86
CA CYS A 10 26.86 0.77 -18.14
C CYS A 10 25.90 -0.40 -17.96
N SER A 11 25.59 -1.10 -19.06
CA SER A 11 24.74 -2.29 -19.01
C SER A 11 25.34 -3.36 -18.10
N THR A 12 24.51 -4.15 -17.40
CA THR A 12 24.93 -5.30 -16.59
C THR A 12 25.86 -6.24 -17.34
N ARG A 13 25.67 -6.40 -18.67
CA ARG A 13 26.54 -7.19 -19.54
C ARG A 13 27.92 -6.56 -19.72
N ASP A 14 28.00 -5.25 -19.78
CA ASP A 14 29.28 -4.54 -19.94
C ASP A 14 30.05 -4.45 -18.62
N LEU A 15 29.35 -4.34 -17.49
CA LEU A 15 29.92 -4.54 -16.16
C LEU A 15 30.52 -5.95 -16.01
N HIS A 16 29.75 -6.99 -16.31
CA HIS A 16 30.25 -8.37 -16.24
C HIS A 16 31.48 -8.62 -17.13
N LYS A 17 31.51 -8.06 -18.34
CA LYS A 17 32.72 -8.12 -19.20
C LYS A 17 33.92 -7.41 -18.59
N ARG A 18 33.72 -6.24 -17.97
CA ARG A 18 34.81 -5.49 -17.31
C ARG A 18 35.34 -6.28 -16.12
N ASP A 19 34.45 -6.84 -15.31
CA ASP A 19 34.84 -7.61 -14.14
C ASP A 19 35.59 -8.89 -14.53
N GLN A 20 35.13 -9.60 -15.58
CA GLN A 20 35.83 -10.75 -16.11
C GLN A 20 37.24 -10.40 -16.59
N LYS A 21 37.39 -9.27 -17.30
CA LYS A 21 38.72 -8.77 -17.71
C LYS A 21 39.63 -8.48 -16.52
N CYS A 22 39.09 -7.96 -15.41
CA CYS A 22 39.86 -7.72 -14.19
C CYS A 22 40.32 -9.04 -13.54
N VAL A 23 39.43 -10.03 -13.45
CA VAL A 23 39.77 -11.38 -12.96
C VAL A 23 40.87 -12.01 -13.82
N ASP A 24 40.72 -11.97 -15.15
CA ASP A 24 41.70 -12.50 -16.09
C ASP A 24 43.05 -11.78 -15.95
N ALA A 25 43.04 -10.45 -15.80
CA ALA A 25 44.26 -9.66 -15.60
C ALA A 25 44.99 -10.03 -14.29
N ILE A 26 44.25 -10.30 -13.21
CA ILE A 26 44.83 -10.77 -11.94
C ILE A 26 45.47 -12.15 -12.14
N LEU A 27 44.78 -13.09 -12.79
CA LEU A 27 45.30 -14.43 -13.06
C LEU A 27 46.52 -14.41 -14.00
N GLU A 28 46.58 -13.49 -14.96
CA GLU A 28 47.76 -13.31 -15.81
C GLU A 28 48.92 -12.64 -15.07
N LEU A 29 48.65 -11.67 -14.19
CA LEU A 29 49.66 -11.04 -13.35
C LEU A 29 50.27 -12.06 -12.38
N THR A 30 49.45 -12.90 -11.77
CA THR A 30 49.94 -13.96 -10.89
C THR A 30 50.85 -14.90 -11.67
N LYS A 31 50.43 -15.40 -12.85
CA LYS A 31 51.25 -16.29 -13.72
C LYS A 31 52.58 -15.65 -14.14
N SER A 32 52.55 -14.45 -14.70
CA SER A 32 53.71 -13.79 -15.33
C SER A 32 54.73 -13.23 -14.34
N SER A 33 54.34 -12.99 -13.08
CA SER A 33 55.22 -12.40 -12.08
C SER A 33 56.36 -13.34 -11.65
N LYS A 34 57.62 -12.89 -11.81
CA LYS A 34 58.82 -13.67 -11.46
C LYS A 34 59.17 -13.63 -9.96
N ASN A 35 58.66 -12.62 -9.23
CA ASN A 35 59.02 -12.36 -7.82
C ASN A 35 57.87 -12.59 -6.83
N LEU A 36 56.73 -13.12 -7.29
CA LEU A 36 55.58 -13.39 -6.43
C LEU A 36 55.76 -14.76 -5.76
N LYS A 37 55.92 -14.76 -4.43
CA LYS A 37 56.02 -16.01 -3.65
C LYS A 37 54.77 -16.88 -3.87
N GLY A 38 54.97 -18.20 -3.84
CA GLY A 38 53.91 -19.18 -4.10
C GLY A 38 52.68 -19.04 -3.22
N THR A 39 52.84 -18.65 -1.95
CA THR A 39 51.72 -18.40 -1.02
C THR A 39 50.84 -17.23 -1.47
N PHE A 40 51.44 -16.13 -1.93
CA PHE A 40 50.68 -15.00 -2.48
C PHE A 40 50.02 -15.37 -3.80
N ARG A 41 50.73 -16.10 -4.67
CA ARG A 41 50.17 -16.58 -5.94
C ARG A 41 48.92 -17.43 -5.72
N LYS A 42 48.98 -18.35 -4.76
CA LYS A 42 47.85 -19.19 -4.38
C LYS A 42 46.68 -18.34 -3.86
N ALA A 43 46.93 -17.43 -2.91
CA ALA A 43 45.90 -16.57 -2.35
C ALA A 43 45.24 -15.66 -3.39
N PHE A 44 46.01 -15.07 -4.32
CA PHE A 44 45.47 -14.25 -5.41
C PHE A 44 44.64 -15.07 -6.40
N ASN A 45 45.10 -16.27 -6.77
CA ASN A 45 44.33 -17.14 -7.66
C ASN A 45 43.01 -17.57 -7.02
N GLU A 46 43.04 -18.05 -5.77
CA GLU A 46 41.84 -18.42 -5.03
C GLU A 46 40.86 -17.24 -4.88
N SER A 47 41.39 -16.04 -4.61
CA SER A 47 40.57 -14.82 -4.53
C SER A 47 39.95 -14.45 -5.88
N ALA A 48 40.73 -14.51 -6.97
CA ALA A 48 40.26 -14.19 -8.32
C ALA A 48 39.20 -15.19 -8.80
N GLU A 49 39.38 -16.48 -8.52
CA GLU A 49 38.40 -17.53 -8.80
C GLU A 49 37.11 -17.29 -8.02
N THR A 50 37.20 -17.06 -6.71
CA THR A 50 36.04 -16.76 -5.86
C THR A 50 35.28 -15.52 -6.34
N ILE A 51 36.00 -14.46 -6.71
CA ILE A 51 35.40 -13.24 -7.26
C ILE A 51 34.68 -13.55 -8.58
N GLY A 52 35.31 -14.32 -9.46
CA GLY A 52 34.70 -14.75 -10.73
C GLY A 52 33.40 -15.54 -10.54
N GLU A 53 33.38 -16.47 -9.59
CA GLU A 53 32.18 -17.26 -9.25
C GLU A 53 31.04 -16.38 -8.74
N VAL A 54 31.32 -15.52 -7.76
CA VAL A 54 30.31 -14.61 -7.19
C VAL A 54 29.72 -13.68 -8.26
N LEU A 55 30.57 -13.13 -9.12
CA LEU A 55 30.14 -12.28 -10.23
C LEU A 55 29.30 -13.04 -11.26
N GLY A 56 29.64 -14.30 -11.54
CA GLY A 56 28.87 -15.17 -12.42
C GLY A 56 27.46 -15.42 -11.87
N VAL A 57 27.34 -15.74 -10.58
CA VAL A 57 26.05 -15.92 -9.91
C VAL A 57 25.24 -14.62 -9.92
N LEU A 58 25.86 -13.48 -9.57
CA LEU A 58 25.19 -12.17 -9.59
C LEU A 58 24.72 -11.80 -11.00
N TYR A 59 25.51 -12.06 -12.04
CA TYR A 59 25.13 -11.81 -13.42
C TYR A 59 23.92 -12.67 -13.82
N GLN A 60 23.93 -13.97 -13.52
CA GLN A 60 22.81 -14.87 -13.83
C GLN A 60 21.54 -14.44 -13.09
N TRP A 61 21.65 -14.14 -11.80
CA TRP A 61 20.53 -13.65 -11.01
C TRP A 61 19.98 -12.34 -11.58
N THR A 62 20.84 -11.39 -11.90
CA THR A 62 20.41 -10.08 -12.41
C THR A 62 19.79 -10.17 -13.81
N THR A 63 20.24 -11.10 -14.65
CA THR A 63 19.76 -11.23 -16.04
C THR A 63 18.59 -12.18 -16.22
N THR A 64 18.44 -13.18 -15.36
CA THR A 64 17.44 -14.23 -15.54
C THR A 64 16.41 -14.20 -14.43
N ASP A 65 16.83 -14.45 -13.20
CA ASP A 65 15.88 -14.69 -12.10
C ASP A 65 15.27 -13.41 -11.55
N GLY A 66 16.08 -12.37 -11.37
CA GLY A 66 15.62 -11.06 -10.90
C GLY A 66 14.64 -10.44 -11.89
N ILE A 67 14.95 -10.46 -13.19
CA ILE A 67 14.06 -9.93 -14.23
C ILE A 67 12.76 -10.74 -14.30
N ARG A 68 12.85 -12.08 -14.27
CA ARG A 68 11.67 -12.95 -14.27
C ARG A 68 10.77 -12.70 -13.06
N HIS A 69 11.35 -12.64 -11.85
CA HIS A 69 10.59 -12.35 -10.64
C HIS A 69 9.94 -10.97 -10.67
N LEU A 70 10.66 -9.93 -11.14
CA LEU A 70 10.07 -8.60 -11.31
C LEU A 70 8.92 -8.61 -12.33
N GLN A 71 9.05 -9.36 -13.43
CA GLN A 71 7.99 -9.48 -14.43
C GLN A 71 6.76 -10.19 -13.87
N GLU A 72 6.94 -11.32 -13.18
CA GLU A 72 5.86 -12.06 -12.51
C GLU A 72 5.13 -11.20 -11.49
N ASP A 73 5.87 -10.45 -10.67
CA ASP A 73 5.30 -9.51 -9.70
C ASP A 73 4.55 -8.36 -10.39
N ASN A 74 5.10 -7.82 -11.48
CA ASN A 74 4.47 -6.76 -12.25
C ASN A 74 3.15 -7.23 -12.87
N ASP A 75 3.12 -8.44 -13.44
CA ASP A 75 1.93 -9.03 -14.03
C ASP A 75 0.85 -9.33 -12.97
N ARG A 76 1.26 -9.85 -11.80
CA ARG A 76 0.37 -10.02 -10.65
C ARG A 76 -0.23 -8.69 -10.20
N LEU A 77 0.59 -7.65 -10.07
CA LEU A 77 0.13 -6.32 -9.68
C LEU A 77 -0.81 -5.70 -10.71
N LYS A 78 -0.51 -5.83 -12.00
CA LYS A 78 -1.38 -5.38 -13.09
C LYS A 78 -2.73 -6.07 -13.06
N SER A 79 -2.74 -7.40 -12.86
CA SER A 79 -3.97 -8.18 -12.74
C SER A 79 -4.82 -7.73 -11.54
N GLY A 80 -4.21 -7.60 -10.36
CA GLY A 80 -4.90 -7.09 -9.16
C GLY A 80 -5.43 -5.66 -9.36
N ASN A 81 -4.68 -4.78 -10.03
CA ASN A 81 -5.14 -3.43 -10.33
C ASN A 81 -6.35 -3.43 -11.27
N ALA A 82 -6.37 -4.31 -12.27
CA ALA A 82 -7.49 -4.47 -13.18
C ALA A 82 -8.75 -4.97 -12.45
N GLN A 83 -8.60 -5.95 -11.55
CA GLN A 83 -9.69 -6.45 -10.71
C GLN A 83 -10.28 -5.35 -9.82
N LEU A 84 -9.43 -4.64 -9.07
CA LEU A 84 -9.86 -3.52 -8.21
C LEU A 84 -10.55 -2.41 -9.02
N ARG A 85 -10.07 -2.11 -10.23
CA ARG A 85 -10.74 -1.14 -11.12
C ARG A 85 -12.14 -1.62 -11.54
N SER A 86 -12.31 -2.91 -11.79
CA SER A 86 -13.63 -3.51 -12.07
C SER A 86 -14.56 -3.37 -10.87
N GLU A 87 -14.12 -3.79 -9.69
CA GLU A 87 -14.90 -3.72 -8.46
C GLU A 87 -15.31 -2.27 -8.14
N ILE A 88 -14.41 -1.30 -8.30
CA ILE A 88 -14.74 0.13 -8.14
C ILE A 88 -15.79 0.58 -9.15
N SER A 89 -15.71 0.13 -10.40
CA SER A 89 -16.71 0.45 -11.43
C SER A 89 -18.08 -0.11 -11.08
N GLU A 90 -18.15 -1.36 -10.65
CA GLU A 90 -19.38 -2.03 -10.23
C GLU A 90 -19.99 -1.36 -9.00
N LEU A 91 -19.20 -1.04 -7.98
CA LEU A 91 -19.67 -0.31 -6.80
C LEU A 91 -20.19 1.08 -7.16
N ARG A 92 -19.52 1.80 -8.07
CA ARG A 92 -19.99 3.10 -8.55
C ARG A 92 -21.33 2.99 -9.27
N GLN A 93 -21.52 1.95 -10.08
CA GLN A 93 -22.80 1.67 -10.75
C GLN A 93 -23.89 1.34 -9.72
N GLY A 94 -23.59 0.47 -8.75
CA GLY A 94 -24.53 0.11 -7.68
C GLY A 94 -24.95 1.33 -6.85
N VAL A 95 -24.01 2.19 -6.47
CA VAL A 95 -24.32 3.45 -5.76
C VAL A 95 -25.17 4.39 -6.63
N ALA A 96 -24.88 4.49 -7.92
CA ALA A 96 -25.66 5.32 -8.84
C ALA A 96 -27.10 4.80 -8.98
N GLU A 97 -27.30 3.48 -9.03
CA GLU A 97 -28.63 2.88 -9.12
C GLU A 97 -29.43 3.08 -7.82
N ILE A 98 -28.81 2.83 -6.65
CA ILE A 98 -29.44 3.10 -5.35
C ILE A 98 -29.86 4.57 -5.25
N ARG A 99 -29.01 5.50 -5.69
CA ARG A 99 -29.31 6.93 -5.71
C ARG A 99 -30.50 7.24 -6.62
N ARG A 100 -30.58 6.61 -7.79
CA ARG A 100 -31.71 6.74 -8.73
C ARG A 100 -33.00 6.22 -8.12
N GLU A 101 -32.99 5.05 -7.50
CA GLU A 101 -34.16 4.46 -6.84
C GLU A 101 -34.67 5.34 -5.68
N LEU A 102 -33.76 5.92 -4.88
CA LEU A 102 -34.11 6.85 -3.82
C LEU A 102 -34.74 8.14 -4.38
N SER A 103 -34.22 8.64 -5.49
CA SER A 103 -34.76 9.82 -6.17
C SER A 103 -36.09 9.54 -6.90
N SER A 104 -36.30 8.35 -7.45
CA SER A 104 -37.55 7.99 -8.15
C SER A 104 -38.70 7.64 -7.19
N LYS A 105 -38.41 7.14 -5.99
CA LYS A 105 -39.39 7.02 -4.89
C LYS A 105 -39.82 8.38 -4.31
N SER A 106 -39.08 9.44 -4.60
CA SER A 106 -39.47 10.83 -4.33
C SER A 106 -40.15 11.43 -5.56
N ALA A 107 -41.41 11.07 -5.82
CA ALA A 107 -42.22 11.74 -6.83
C ALA A 107 -42.38 13.26 -6.51
N PRO A 108 -42.54 14.13 -7.54
CA PRO A 108 -42.78 15.55 -7.31
C PRO A 108 -44.12 15.74 -6.60
N ALA A 109 -44.10 16.44 -5.48
CA ALA A 109 -45.30 16.74 -4.71
C ALA A 109 -46.37 17.39 -5.61
N PRO A 110 -47.66 16.98 -5.50
CA PRO A 110 -48.74 17.81 -6.04
C PRO A 110 -48.69 19.20 -5.38
N PRO A 111 -49.20 20.26 -6.05
CA PRO A 111 -49.15 21.62 -5.51
C PRO A 111 -49.69 21.64 -4.08
N PRO A 112 -49.07 22.40 -3.16
CA PRO A 112 -49.39 22.32 -1.74
C PRO A 112 -50.85 22.72 -1.52
N SER A 113 -51.73 21.74 -1.28
CA SER A 113 -52.94 22.00 -0.52
C SER A 113 -52.50 22.24 0.92
N SER A 114 -53.02 23.30 1.52
CA SER A 114 -52.59 23.88 2.81
C SER A 114 -52.93 23.02 4.05
N GLN A 115 -52.78 21.69 3.97
CA GLN A 115 -53.08 20.75 5.07
C GLN A 115 -51.84 20.06 5.68
N LYS A 116 -50.64 20.21 5.11
CA LYS A 116 -49.43 19.50 5.61
C LYS A 116 -48.84 20.00 6.93
N ALA A 117 -49.08 21.26 7.32
CA ALA A 117 -48.46 21.82 8.52
C ALA A 117 -48.94 21.15 9.84
N VAL A 118 -50.12 20.51 9.83
CA VAL A 118 -50.70 19.90 11.04
C VAL A 118 -50.12 18.50 11.32
N ASP A 119 -49.65 17.79 10.29
CA ASP A 119 -49.19 16.40 10.41
C ASP A 119 -47.70 16.32 10.82
N ASP A 120 -46.87 17.23 10.31
CA ASP A 120 -45.46 17.32 10.69
C ASP A 120 -45.31 17.73 12.17
N ASP A 121 -46.09 18.71 12.65
CA ASP A 121 -46.09 19.12 14.06
C ASP A 121 -46.57 18.00 14.99
N ALA A 122 -47.57 17.22 14.57
CA ALA A 122 -48.05 16.06 15.32
C ALA A 122 -47.00 14.94 15.38
N MET A 123 -46.28 14.70 14.27
CA MET A 123 -45.19 13.72 14.21
C MET A 123 -44.00 14.16 15.07
N VAL A 124 -43.58 15.43 14.98
CA VAL A 124 -42.52 16.01 15.82
C VAL A 124 -42.90 15.92 17.28
N LYS A 125 -44.15 16.25 17.65
CA LYS A 125 -44.64 16.11 19.02
C LYS A 125 -44.60 14.66 19.51
N LYS A 126 -44.99 13.70 18.67
CA LYS A 126 -44.93 12.27 19.02
C LYS A 126 -43.50 11.77 19.23
N ILE A 127 -42.55 12.23 18.40
CA ILE A 127 -41.12 11.93 18.56
C ILE A 127 -40.59 12.54 19.86
N MET A 128 -40.88 13.82 20.12
CA MET A 128 -40.46 14.51 21.33
C MET A 128 -41.04 13.87 22.60
N ASP A 129 -42.31 13.47 22.59
CA ASP A 129 -42.92 12.74 23.70
C ASP A 129 -42.25 11.37 23.94
N GLY A 130 -41.86 10.67 22.87
CA GLY A 130 -41.15 9.39 22.96
C GLY A 130 -39.75 9.54 23.56
N VAL A 131 -38.97 10.50 23.06
CA VAL A 131 -37.63 10.81 23.57
C VAL A 131 -37.71 11.31 25.01
N GLY A 132 -38.67 12.18 25.33
CA GLY A 132 -38.89 12.68 26.69
C GLY A 132 -39.20 11.56 27.69
N LYS A 133 -40.05 10.59 27.33
CA LYS A 133 -40.31 9.41 28.17
C LYS A 133 -39.05 8.56 28.40
N MET A 134 -38.25 8.36 27.36
CA MET A 134 -37.01 7.58 27.44
C MET A 134 -35.96 8.27 28.33
N LEU A 135 -35.79 9.58 28.16
CA LEU A 135 -34.88 10.37 29.00
C LEU A 135 -35.34 10.40 30.45
N ASN A 136 -36.65 10.55 30.70
CA ASN A 136 -37.21 10.55 32.05
C ASN A 136 -37.04 9.19 32.74
N ALA A 137 -37.18 8.07 32.00
CA ALA A 137 -36.90 6.74 32.53
C ALA A 137 -35.42 6.58 32.91
N ARG A 138 -34.50 7.03 32.04
CA ARG A 138 -33.06 7.04 32.32
C ARG A 138 -32.70 7.94 33.50
N PHE A 139 -33.37 9.08 33.65
CA PHE A 139 -33.15 9.98 34.78
C PHE A 139 -33.57 9.31 36.09
N ARG A 140 -34.74 8.67 36.15
CA ARG A 140 -35.18 7.91 37.32
C ARG A 140 -34.23 6.76 37.66
N GLU A 141 -33.67 6.10 36.65
CA GLU A 141 -32.67 5.05 36.84
C GLU A 141 -31.35 5.63 37.42
N LEU A 142 -30.93 6.79 36.96
CA LEU A 142 -29.75 7.49 37.50
C LEU A 142 -29.99 8.03 38.92
N GLU A 143 -31.22 8.45 39.25
CA GLU A 143 -31.62 8.85 40.61
C GLU A 143 -31.65 7.62 41.53
N ALA A 144 -32.22 6.51 41.07
CA ALA A 144 -32.27 5.26 41.82
C ALA A 144 -30.88 4.63 42.05
N SER A 145 -29.96 4.79 41.11
CA SER A 145 -28.56 4.36 41.26
C SER A 145 -27.69 5.31 42.08
N GLY A 146 -28.28 6.40 42.62
CA GLY A 146 -27.60 7.34 43.51
C GLY A 146 -26.50 8.19 42.84
N ARG A 147 -26.37 8.13 41.51
CA ARG A 147 -25.32 8.84 40.76
C ARG A 147 -25.63 10.30 40.46
N LEU A 148 -26.87 10.72 40.65
CA LEU A 148 -27.34 12.10 40.40
C LEU A 148 -27.23 13.01 41.62
N LEU A 149 -27.14 12.46 42.84
CA LEU A 149 -26.95 13.23 44.06
C LEU A 149 -25.47 13.19 44.47
N PRO A 150 -24.79 14.32 44.70
CA PRO A 150 -23.46 14.29 45.29
C PRO A 150 -23.53 13.65 46.67
N GLU A 151 -22.57 12.78 47.01
CA GLU A 151 -22.49 12.11 48.31
C GLU A 151 -22.65 13.15 49.43
N THR A 152 -23.65 12.97 50.28
CA THR A 152 -23.73 13.72 51.53
C THR A 152 -22.50 13.35 52.34
N ARG A 153 -21.52 14.25 52.43
CA ARG A 153 -20.45 14.16 53.44
C ARG A 153 -21.14 14.13 54.81
N THR A 154 -21.32 12.95 55.36
CA THR A 154 -21.54 12.79 56.78
C THR A 154 -20.23 13.15 57.47
N GLY A 155 -20.27 14.23 58.25
CA GLY A 155 -19.26 14.54 59.26
C GLY A 155 -19.36 13.59 60.44
#